data_AF-A0AA37SCM4-F1
#
_entry.id   AF-A0AA37SCM4-F1
#
_cell.length_a   1.000
_cell.length_b   1.000
_cell.length_c   1.000
_cell.angle_alpha   90.00
_cell.angle_beta   90.00
_cell.angle_gamma   90.00
#
_symmetry.space_group_name_H-M   'P 1'
#
loop_
_entity.id
_entity.type
_entity.pdbx_description
1 polymer ?
#
loop_
_entity_poly.entity_id
_entity_poly.type
_entity_poly.pdbx_seq_one_letter_code
_entity_poly.pdbx_strand_id
1 'polypeptide(L)'
;MDDINEIPFKSVANTLAKSFASNVIERWTHYRAKNFFLQFQHRLLKVRQDGDFEEDISKKIEQILSTEIGSEIVFDAYRRVSLAKSKDIGPRIIGILTAELCLENRTANEIEELIFSAAESLNDSEMIESLSTIEQWLNQSTRNKRKGNLAGSTYIENNELIYILEHNVIEDISYVGSQKNIDLSIDSLYDEFGSGMQKLKDLGILKTRLQQSTFSYHEDSERYIDQDGTAQITLKLVAFPLSYRRLLSLIDQASSNL
;
A
#
# COMPACT_ATOMS: atom_id res chain seq x y z
N MET A 1 57.86 -11.80 23.45
CA MET A 1 57.02 -10.64 23.05
C MET A 1 56.48 -11.03 21.70
N ASP A 2 55.33 -11.68 21.74
CA ASP A 2 54.72 -12.32 20.58
C ASP A 2 54.02 -11.25 19.75
N ASP A 3 54.59 -10.95 18.59
CA ASP A 3 53.89 -10.29 17.49
C ASP A 3 52.83 -11.26 16.98
N ILE A 4 51.62 -11.13 17.53
CA ILE A 4 50.43 -11.77 16.98
C ILE A 4 50.17 -11.13 15.61
N ASN A 5 50.56 -11.86 14.57
CA ASN A 5 50.29 -11.56 13.16
C ASN A 5 48.78 -11.34 12.92
N GLU A 6 48.36 -10.09 13.05
CA GLU A 6 46.97 -9.64 12.89
C GLU A 6 46.61 -9.36 11.40
N ILE A 7 47.08 -10.17 10.46
CA ILE A 7 46.92 -9.90 9.02
C ILE A 7 46.67 -11.21 8.22
N PRO A 8 45.42 -11.72 8.21
CA PRO A 8 44.84 -12.17 6.93
C PRO A 8 43.35 -11.82 6.74
N PHE A 9 42.62 -11.43 7.81
CA PHE A 9 41.16 -11.27 7.76
C PHE A 9 40.68 -10.06 6.92
N LYS A 10 41.44 -8.96 6.90
CA LYS A 10 41.09 -7.74 6.14
C LYS A 10 41.09 -7.97 4.62
N SER A 11 41.93 -8.87 4.11
CA SER A 11 42.05 -9.18 2.68
C SER A 11 40.84 -9.96 2.14
N VAL A 12 40.39 -10.97 2.91
CA VAL A 12 39.22 -11.78 2.57
C VAL A 12 37.95 -10.94 2.64
N ALA A 13 37.78 -10.14 3.70
CA ALA A 13 36.63 -9.26 3.85
C ALA A 13 36.50 -8.24 2.71
N ASN A 14 37.61 -7.62 2.28
CA ASN A 14 37.61 -6.67 1.16
C ASN A 14 37.26 -7.34 -0.18
N THR A 15 37.75 -8.56 -0.41
CA THR A 15 37.45 -9.30 -1.64
C THR A 15 35.98 -9.74 -1.67
N LEU A 16 35.45 -10.20 -0.53
CA LEU A 16 34.05 -10.56 -0.37
C LEU A 16 33.14 -9.32 -0.53
N ALA A 17 33.51 -8.19 0.07
CA ALA A 17 32.75 -6.94 -0.05
C ALA A 17 32.68 -6.45 -1.49
N LYS A 18 33.81 -6.46 -2.23
CA LYS A 18 33.83 -6.11 -3.65
C LYS A 18 32.98 -7.04 -4.50
N SER A 19 33.11 -8.36 -4.30
CA SER A 19 32.33 -9.36 -5.01
C SER A 19 30.83 -9.25 -4.72
N PHE A 20 30.46 -8.99 -3.45
CA PHE A 20 29.07 -8.79 -3.06
C PHE A 20 28.49 -7.52 -3.67
N ALA A 21 29.24 -6.40 -3.62
CA ALA A 21 28.83 -5.14 -4.24
C ALA A 21 28.57 -5.29 -5.74
N SER A 22 29.52 -5.87 -6.50
CA SER A 22 29.37 -6.01 -7.95
C SER A 22 28.35 -7.08 -8.35
N ASN A 23 28.36 -8.25 -7.72
CA ASN A 23 27.54 -9.38 -8.17
C ASN A 23 26.11 -9.35 -7.64
N VAL A 24 25.87 -8.67 -6.52
CA VAL A 24 24.56 -8.62 -5.87
C VAL A 24 23.98 -7.21 -5.95
N ILE A 25 24.66 -6.20 -5.38
CA ILE A 25 24.09 -4.85 -5.28
C ILE A 25 23.93 -4.22 -6.66
N GLU A 26 25.00 -4.17 -7.46
CA GLU A 26 24.94 -3.58 -8.81
C GLU A 26 23.98 -4.35 -9.71
N ARG A 27 24.00 -5.69 -9.65
CA ARG A 27 23.09 -6.54 -10.43
C ARG A 27 21.61 -6.21 -10.15
N TRP A 28 21.21 -6.16 -8.87
CA TRP A 28 19.81 -5.88 -8.52
C TRP A 28 19.44 -4.42 -8.75
N THR A 29 20.35 -3.49 -8.51
CA THR A 29 20.13 -2.06 -8.80
C THR A 29 19.92 -1.85 -10.29
N HIS A 30 20.77 -2.46 -11.13
CA HIS A 30 20.64 -2.40 -12.58
C HIS A 30 19.34 -3.05 -13.08
N TYR A 31 18.96 -4.19 -12.49
CA TYR A 31 17.69 -4.86 -12.84
C TYR A 31 16.46 -3.97 -12.55
N ARG A 32 16.40 -3.38 -11.35
CA ARG A 32 15.32 -2.46 -10.98
C ARG A 32 15.30 -1.22 -11.86
N ALA A 33 16.48 -0.61 -12.10
CA ALA A 33 16.62 0.53 -12.98
C ALA A 33 16.13 0.23 -14.40
N LYS A 34 16.46 -0.96 -14.93
CA LYS A 34 15.97 -1.41 -16.24
C LYS A 34 14.44 -1.51 -16.25
N ASN A 35 13.84 -2.15 -15.26
CA ASN A 35 12.37 -2.25 -15.14
C ASN A 35 11.70 -0.88 -15.07
N PHE A 36 12.29 0.05 -14.31
CA PHE A 36 11.86 1.45 -14.24
C PHE A 36 11.91 2.15 -15.60
N PHE A 37 13.07 2.16 -16.27
CA PHE A 37 13.24 2.87 -17.54
C PHE A 37 12.39 2.27 -18.68
N LEU A 38 12.21 0.95 -18.71
CA LEU A 38 11.33 0.30 -19.68
C LEU A 38 9.89 0.78 -19.53
N GLN A 39 9.35 0.85 -18.31
CA GLN A 39 7.99 1.33 -18.12
C GLN A 39 7.83 2.84 -18.29
N PHE A 40 8.84 3.61 -17.88
CA PHE A 40 8.90 5.04 -18.15
C PHE A 40 8.80 5.32 -19.65
N GLN A 41 9.66 4.67 -20.46
CA GLN A 41 9.63 4.78 -21.92
C GLN A 41 8.29 4.33 -22.51
N HIS A 42 7.77 3.17 -22.08
CA HIS A 42 6.51 2.64 -22.56
C HIS A 42 5.33 3.60 -22.26
N ARG A 43 5.31 4.22 -21.07
CA ARG A 43 4.27 5.19 -20.72
C ARG A 43 4.36 6.46 -21.58
N LEU A 44 5.56 6.95 -21.87
CA LEU A 44 5.77 8.07 -22.81
C LEU A 44 5.27 7.74 -24.23
N LEU A 45 5.47 6.51 -24.71
CA LEU A 45 4.97 6.06 -26.02
C LEU A 45 3.44 5.94 -26.05
N LYS A 46 2.82 5.43 -24.99
CA LYS A 46 1.37 5.22 -24.96
C LYS A 46 0.60 6.54 -25.10
N VAL A 47 1.03 7.59 -24.40
CA VAL A 47 0.40 8.93 -24.50
C VAL A 47 0.53 9.53 -25.90
N ARG A 48 1.53 9.10 -26.67
CA ARG A 48 1.71 9.52 -28.07
C ARG A 48 0.78 8.80 -29.05
N GLN A 49 0.39 7.55 -28.80
CA GLN A 49 -0.56 6.87 -29.70
C GLN A 49 -1.93 7.55 -29.76
N ASP A 50 -2.26 8.34 -28.73
CA ASP A 50 -3.48 9.14 -28.67
C ASP A 50 -3.33 10.53 -29.34
N GLY A 51 -2.13 10.88 -29.88
CA GLY A 51 -1.84 12.18 -30.51
C GLY A 51 -0.85 12.10 -31.69
N ASP A 52 -1.26 12.62 -32.84
CA ASP A 52 -0.64 12.44 -34.16
C ASP A 52 0.74 13.13 -34.34
N PHE A 53 1.78 12.67 -33.63
CA PHE A 53 3.13 13.24 -33.73
C PHE A 53 4.20 12.17 -33.98
N GLU A 54 5.03 12.39 -35.00
CA GLU A 54 6.15 11.53 -35.43
C GLU A 54 7.48 11.80 -34.66
N GLU A 55 7.44 12.33 -33.43
CA GLU A 55 8.66 12.70 -32.70
C GLU A 55 9.44 11.49 -32.12
N ASP A 56 10.76 11.44 -32.33
CA ASP A 56 11.64 10.41 -31.75
C ASP A 56 11.61 10.44 -30.21
N ILE A 57 11.31 9.30 -29.58
CA ILE A 57 11.22 9.20 -28.11
C ILE A 57 12.54 9.56 -27.43
N SER A 58 13.68 9.31 -28.09
CA SER A 58 15.00 9.64 -27.56
C SER A 58 15.12 11.16 -27.38
N LYS A 59 14.67 11.94 -28.36
CA LYS A 59 14.65 13.40 -28.30
C LYS A 59 13.72 13.91 -27.20
N LYS A 60 12.56 13.27 -27.01
CA LYS A 60 11.62 13.65 -25.95
C LYS A 60 12.19 13.37 -24.55
N ILE A 61 12.89 12.26 -24.37
CA ILE A 61 13.59 11.96 -23.11
C ILE A 61 14.71 12.99 -22.88
N GLU A 62 15.52 13.29 -23.90
CA GLU A 62 16.54 14.34 -23.81
C GLU A 62 15.94 15.70 -23.45
N GLN A 63 14.79 16.04 -24.04
CA GLN A 63 14.06 17.27 -23.71
C GLN A 63 13.61 17.28 -22.25
N ILE A 64 12.99 16.20 -21.76
CA ILE A 64 12.59 16.07 -20.34
C ILE A 64 13.81 16.27 -19.43
N LEU A 65 14.93 15.58 -19.71
CA LEU A 65 16.15 15.65 -18.90
C LEU A 65 16.86 17.01 -18.99
N SER A 66 16.62 17.78 -20.06
CA SER A 66 17.18 19.13 -20.20
C SER A 66 16.45 20.18 -19.37
N THR A 67 15.23 19.87 -18.89
CA THR A 67 14.48 20.76 -17.99
C THR A 67 14.89 20.52 -16.54
N GLU A 68 14.92 21.59 -15.73
CA GLU A 68 15.21 21.50 -14.29
C GLU A 68 14.24 20.53 -13.60
N ILE A 69 12.93 20.75 -13.77
CA ILE A 69 11.87 19.94 -13.18
C ILE A 69 11.95 18.47 -13.65
N GLY A 70 12.09 18.23 -14.96
CA GLY A 70 12.16 16.86 -15.48
C GLY A 70 13.39 16.10 -14.99
N SER A 71 14.55 16.76 -14.92
CA SER A 71 15.77 16.15 -14.38
C SER A 71 15.66 15.82 -12.89
N GLU A 72 15.02 16.68 -12.10
CA GLU A 72 14.79 16.48 -10.67
C GLU A 72 13.83 15.30 -10.42
N ILE A 73 12.71 15.24 -11.14
CA ILE A 73 11.72 14.16 -11.05
C ILE A 73 12.35 12.80 -11.39
N VAL A 74 13.11 12.73 -12.49
CA VAL A 74 13.77 11.47 -12.91
C VAL A 74 14.85 11.07 -11.91
N PHE A 75 15.60 12.03 -11.37
CA PHE A 75 16.62 11.75 -10.35
C PHE A 75 16.00 11.21 -9.05
N ASP A 76 14.94 11.84 -8.53
CA ASP A 76 14.28 11.37 -7.32
C ASP A 76 13.64 10.00 -7.52
N ALA A 77 13.00 9.78 -8.67
CA ALA A 77 12.45 8.48 -9.03
C ALA A 77 13.53 7.38 -9.07
N TYR A 78 14.69 7.65 -9.67
CA TYR A 78 15.81 6.71 -9.69
C TYR A 78 16.35 6.39 -8.30
N ARG A 79 16.41 7.40 -7.41
CA ARG A 79 16.78 7.21 -6.00
C ARG A 79 15.81 6.23 -5.31
N ARG A 80 14.50 6.42 -5.49
CA ARG A 80 13.47 5.51 -4.93
C ARG A 80 13.59 4.10 -5.50
N VAL A 81 13.81 3.95 -6.81
CA VAL A 81 14.01 2.64 -7.46
C VAL A 81 15.20 1.89 -6.88
N SER A 82 16.28 2.61 -6.58
CA SER A 82 17.49 2.02 -6.01
C SER A 82 17.25 1.44 -4.61
N LEU A 83 16.34 2.06 -3.84
CA LEU A 83 15.99 1.68 -2.47
C LEU A 83 14.76 0.76 -2.37
N ALA A 84 13.98 0.63 -3.44
CA ALA A 84 12.74 -0.14 -3.44
C ALA A 84 12.96 -1.60 -3.00
N LYS A 85 12.05 -2.16 -2.20
CA LYS A 85 12.13 -3.58 -1.79
C LYS A 85 11.74 -4.52 -2.93
N SER A 86 10.71 -4.13 -3.70
CA SER A 86 10.29 -4.82 -4.91
C SER A 86 11.42 -4.88 -5.97
N LYS A 87 11.44 -5.97 -6.74
CA LYS A 87 12.36 -6.15 -7.87
C LYS A 87 11.71 -5.74 -9.19
N ASP A 88 10.39 -5.91 -9.26
CA ASP A 88 9.63 -5.81 -10.50
C ASP A 88 8.52 -4.77 -10.43
N ILE A 89 7.50 -4.98 -9.59
CA ILE A 89 6.26 -4.19 -9.60
C ILE A 89 6.52 -2.74 -9.16
N GLY A 90 7.25 -2.53 -8.06
CA GLY A 90 7.60 -1.22 -7.52
C GLY A 90 8.32 -0.33 -8.53
N PRO A 91 9.47 -0.74 -9.09
CA PRO A 91 10.17 0.03 -10.13
C PRO A 91 9.29 0.37 -11.34
N ARG A 92 8.40 -0.54 -11.74
CA ARG A 92 7.46 -0.33 -12.86
C ARG A 92 6.42 0.73 -12.53
N ILE A 93 5.82 0.69 -11.33
CA ILE A 93 4.89 1.72 -10.84
C ILE A 93 5.59 3.09 -10.80
N ILE A 94 6.81 3.14 -10.24
CA ILE A 94 7.61 4.37 -10.18
C ILE A 94 7.83 4.92 -11.60
N GLY A 95 8.18 4.06 -12.57
CA GLY A 95 8.38 4.45 -13.97
C GLY A 95 7.13 5.06 -14.61
N ILE A 96 5.96 4.47 -14.38
CA ILE A 96 4.68 4.99 -14.90
C ILE A 96 4.39 6.39 -14.35
N LEU A 97 4.44 6.56 -13.03
CA LEU A 97 4.15 7.84 -12.39
C LEU A 97 5.15 8.93 -12.79
N THR A 98 6.44 8.59 -12.85
CA THR A 98 7.51 9.51 -13.25
C THR A 98 7.27 10.04 -14.67
N ALA A 99 6.85 9.19 -15.60
CA ALA A 99 6.53 9.59 -16.96
C ALA A 99 5.35 10.58 -17.00
N GLU A 100 4.31 10.32 -16.21
CA GLU A 100 3.13 11.19 -16.12
C GLU A 100 3.50 12.57 -15.55
N LEU A 101 4.29 12.60 -14.48
CA LEU A 101 4.77 13.86 -13.89
C LEU A 101 5.63 14.68 -14.86
N CYS A 102 6.49 14.02 -15.63
CA CYS A 102 7.31 14.69 -16.65
C CYS A 102 6.46 15.24 -17.80
N LEU A 103 5.44 14.49 -18.24
CA LEU A 103 4.51 14.93 -19.28
C LEU A 103 3.65 16.11 -18.83
N GLU A 104 3.27 16.14 -17.56
CA GLU A 104 2.49 17.21 -16.94
C GLU A 104 3.34 18.39 -16.46
N ASN A 105 4.68 18.28 -16.54
CA ASN A 105 5.65 19.27 -16.08
C ASN A 105 5.39 19.75 -14.63
N ARG A 106 5.13 18.82 -13.72
CA ARG A 106 4.87 19.10 -12.30
C ARG A 106 5.47 18.05 -11.38
N THR A 107 5.61 18.39 -10.11
CA THR A 107 5.99 17.43 -9.05
C THR A 107 4.80 16.60 -8.60
N ALA A 108 5.08 15.52 -7.85
CA ALA A 108 4.07 14.67 -7.25
C ALA A 108 3.22 15.44 -6.23
N ASN A 109 1.92 15.11 -6.18
CA ASN A 109 1.04 15.54 -5.09
C ASN A 109 1.07 14.55 -3.91
N GLU A 110 0.38 14.86 -2.82
CA GLU A 110 0.35 14.02 -1.60
C GLU A 110 -0.09 12.58 -1.86
N ILE A 111 -1.06 12.36 -2.74
CA ILE A 111 -1.56 11.01 -3.08
C ILE A 111 -0.49 10.24 -3.86
N GLU A 112 0.14 10.88 -4.83
CA GLU A 112 1.19 10.27 -5.64
C GLU A 112 2.45 9.97 -4.81
N GLU A 113 2.79 10.83 -3.86
CA GLU A 113 3.87 10.58 -2.90
C GLU A 113 3.61 9.32 -2.06
N LEU A 114 2.38 9.13 -1.59
CA LEU A 114 1.99 7.90 -0.88
C LEU A 114 2.07 6.66 -1.79
N ILE A 115 1.71 6.78 -3.07
CA ILE A 115 1.87 5.69 -4.03
C ILE A 115 3.35 5.37 -4.26
N PHE A 116 4.22 6.37 -4.37
CA PHE A 116 5.66 6.15 -4.43
C PHE A 116 6.19 5.48 -3.17
N SER A 117 5.76 5.92 -1.98
CA SER A 117 6.15 5.28 -0.72
C SER A 117 5.71 3.81 -0.64
N ALA A 118 4.51 3.49 -1.13
CA ALA A 118 4.05 2.09 -1.23
C ALA A 118 4.89 1.27 -2.22
N ALA A 119 5.17 1.83 -3.40
CA ALA A 119 6.00 1.18 -4.42
C ALA A 119 7.43 0.90 -3.96
N GLU A 120 7.98 1.76 -3.09
CA GLU A 120 9.30 1.59 -2.49
C GLU A 120 9.28 0.58 -1.33
N SER A 121 8.26 0.63 -0.46
CA SER A 121 8.23 -0.07 0.83
C SER A 121 7.74 -1.51 0.77
N LEU A 122 6.89 -1.85 -0.19
CA LEU A 122 6.35 -3.20 -0.37
C LEU A 122 7.24 -4.02 -1.31
N ASN A 123 7.33 -5.33 -1.07
CA ASN A 123 7.88 -6.29 -2.03
C ASN A 123 6.78 -6.75 -3.01
N ASP A 124 7.17 -7.51 -4.05
CA ASP A 124 6.23 -7.92 -5.10
C ASP A 124 5.07 -8.78 -4.57
N SER A 125 5.34 -9.73 -3.67
CA SER A 125 4.31 -10.56 -3.04
C SER A 125 3.34 -9.75 -2.19
N GLU A 126 3.83 -8.80 -1.41
CA GLU A 126 3.02 -7.93 -0.55
C GLU A 126 2.08 -7.04 -1.36
N MET A 127 2.53 -6.53 -2.52
CA MET A 127 1.69 -5.75 -3.42
C MET A 127 0.56 -6.60 -4.01
N ILE A 128 0.86 -7.82 -4.46
CA ILE A 128 -0.13 -8.74 -5.03
C ILE A 128 -1.16 -9.18 -3.97
N GLU A 129 -0.69 -9.54 -2.77
CA GLU A 129 -1.56 -9.88 -1.64
C GLU A 129 -2.50 -8.72 -1.29
N SER A 130 -1.94 -7.52 -1.11
CA SER A 130 -2.73 -6.32 -0.79
C SER A 130 -3.77 -6.00 -1.87
N LEU A 131 -3.40 -6.11 -3.15
CA LEU A 131 -4.32 -5.95 -4.28
C LEU A 131 -5.47 -6.96 -4.17
N SER A 132 -5.15 -8.25 -4.03
CA SER A 132 -6.15 -9.31 -3.96
C SER A 132 -7.12 -9.12 -2.79
N THR A 133 -6.60 -8.78 -1.60
CA THR A 133 -7.41 -8.54 -0.40
C THR A 133 -8.36 -7.35 -0.60
N ILE A 134 -7.87 -6.22 -1.09
CA ILE A 134 -8.71 -5.02 -1.28
C ILE A 134 -9.72 -5.23 -2.41
N GLU A 135 -9.36 -5.93 -3.48
CA GLU A 135 -10.32 -6.30 -4.54
C GLU A 135 -11.40 -7.26 -4.05
N GLN A 136 -11.05 -8.22 -3.20
CA GLN A 136 -12.03 -9.08 -2.55
C GLN A 136 -13.02 -8.25 -1.72
N TRP A 137 -12.53 -7.28 -0.95
CA TRP A 137 -13.39 -6.37 -0.19
C TRP A 137 -14.31 -5.53 -1.09
N LEU A 138 -13.78 -4.99 -2.19
CA LEU A 138 -14.57 -4.26 -3.20
C LEU A 138 -15.68 -5.16 -3.79
N ASN A 139 -15.33 -6.39 -4.18
CA ASN A 139 -16.26 -7.35 -4.75
C ASN A 139 -17.35 -7.78 -3.75
N GLN A 140 -17.00 -7.95 -2.48
CA GLN A 140 -17.97 -8.26 -1.43
C GLN A 140 -18.93 -7.08 -1.17
N SER A 141 -18.41 -5.84 -1.15
CA SER A 141 -19.20 -4.63 -0.91
C SER A 141 -20.26 -4.38 -1.98
N THR A 142 -20.00 -4.79 -3.23
CA THR A 142 -20.96 -4.65 -4.33
C THR A 142 -22.05 -5.73 -4.32
N ARG A 143 -21.75 -6.93 -3.81
CA ARG A 143 -22.69 -8.05 -3.73
C ARG A 143 -23.61 -7.95 -2.52
N ASN A 144 -23.09 -7.49 -1.38
CA ASN A 144 -23.83 -7.41 -0.13
C ASN A 144 -24.54 -6.06 0.00
N LYS A 145 -25.77 -5.96 -0.49
CA LYS A 145 -26.61 -4.74 -0.33
C LYS A 145 -27.03 -4.44 1.11
N ARG A 146 -26.80 -5.37 2.06
CA ARG A 146 -27.14 -5.15 3.47
C ARG A 146 -25.91 -4.61 4.19
N LYS A 147 -26.01 -3.39 4.72
CA LYS A 147 -25.14 -2.87 5.79
C LYS A 147 -25.33 -3.77 7.03
N GLY A 148 -24.70 -4.94 7.01
CA GLY A 148 -24.63 -5.81 8.18
C GLY A 148 -23.44 -5.37 9.01
N ASN A 149 -23.66 -4.99 10.27
CA ASN A 149 -22.59 -4.66 11.22
C ASN A 149 -21.81 -5.90 11.68
N LEU A 150 -21.78 -6.98 10.90
CA LEU A 150 -21.13 -8.23 11.25
C LEU A 150 -19.64 -8.18 10.89
N ALA A 151 -18.81 -8.82 11.71
CA ALA A 151 -17.39 -9.03 11.39
C ALA A 151 -17.24 -9.72 10.02
N GLY A 152 -16.23 -9.29 9.26
CA GLY A 152 -15.97 -9.72 7.89
C GLY A 152 -16.86 -9.07 6.82
N SER A 153 -17.79 -8.18 7.20
CA SER A 153 -18.60 -7.46 6.23
C SER A 153 -17.84 -6.29 5.62
N THR A 154 -18.21 -5.93 4.40
CA THR A 154 -17.65 -4.80 3.66
C THR A 154 -18.73 -3.93 3.06
N TYR A 155 -18.52 -2.62 3.07
CA TYR A 155 -19.42 -1.65 2.45
C TYR A 155 -18.66 -0.38 2.06
N ILE A 156 -19.27 0.44 1.22
CA ILE A 156 -18.72 1.74 0.83
C ILE A 156 -19.52 2.84 1.52
N GLU A 157 -18.82 3.75 2.20
CA GLU A 157 -19.40 4.93 2.83
C GLU A 157 -18.43 6.10 2.74
N ASN A 158 -18.91 7.32 2.47
CA ASN A 158 -18.09 8.53 2.41
C ASN A 158 -16.83 8.43 1.52
N ASN A 159 -16.94 7.76 0.37
CA ASN A 159 -15.83 7.51 -0.56
C ASN A 159 -14.69 6.65 0.02
N GLU A 160 -15.01 5.81 1.00
CA GLU A 160 -14.09 4.84 1.60
C GLU A 160 -14.71 3.44 1.55
N LEU A 161 -13.88 2.45 1.24
CA LEU A 161 -14.22 1.04 1.40
C LEU A 161 -13.94 0.65 2.85
N ILE A 162 -14.96 0.20 3.56
CA ILE A 162 -14.89 -0.17 4.96
C ILE A 162 -14.98 -1.69 5.08
N TYR A 163 -14.08 -2.28 5.86
CA TYR A 163 -14.09 -3.66 6.32
C TYR A 163 -14.29 -3.69 7.84
N ILE A 164 -15.24 -4.49 8.32
CA ILE A 164 -15.48 -4.68 9.76
C ILE A 164 -14.59 -5.81 10.27
N LEU A 165 -13.56 -5.48 11.05
CA LEU A 165 -12.68 -6.46 11.71
C LEU A 165 -13.43 -7.21 12.80
N GLU A 166 -14.02 -6.46 13.72
CA GLU A 166 -14.71 -7.00 14.88
C GLU A 166 -16.01 -6.27 15.14
N HIS A 167 -16.99 -7.03 15.63
CA HIS A 167 -18.27 -6.54 16.11
C HIS A 167 -18.56 -7.14 17.47
N ASN A 168 -18.48 -6.31 18.50
CA ASN A 168 -18.74 -6.69 19.87
C ASN A 168 -20.01 -6.00 20.35
N VAL A 169 -20.95 -6.76 20.92
CA VAL A 169 -22.17 -6.25 21.55
C VAL A 169 -22.12 -6.63 23.03
N ILE A 170 -22.26 -5.62 23.90
CA ILE A 170 -22.47 -5.81 25.33
C ILE A 170 -23.87 -5.34 25.66
N GLU A 171 -24.70 -6.27 26.11
CA GLU A 171 -26.03 -6.00 26.65
C GLU A 171 -25.94 -5.72 28.16
N ASP A 172 -26.93 -5.02 28.71
CA ASP A 172 -27.07 -4.73 30.15
C ASP A 172 -25.90 -3.98 30.82
N ILE A 173 -25.38 -2.92 30.17
CA ILE A 173 -24.30 -2.07 30.76
C ILE A 173 -24.67 -1.40 32.10
N SER A 174 -25.94 -1.41 32.49
CA SER A 174 -26.45 -0.80 33.73
C SER A 174 -26.10 -1.59 35.01
N TYR A 175 -25.72 -2.88 34.89
CA TYR A 175 -25.30 -3.68 36.03
C TYR A 175 -23.77 -3.65 36.20
N VAL A 176 -23.31 -2.82 37.15
CA VAL A 176 -21.91 -2.48 37.48
C VAL A 176 -20.98 -3.69 37.79
N GLY A 177 -21.48 -4.92 37.80
CA GLY A 177 -20.77 -6.11 38.28
C GLY A 177 -19.98 -6.92 37.24
N SER A 178 -20.21 -6.75 35.94
CA SER A 178 -19.58 -7.59 34.90
C SER A 178 -19.04 -6.78 33.72
N GLN A 179 -18.02 -5.96 33.97
CA GLN A 179 -17.26 -5.36 32.88
C GLN A 179 -16.44 -6.45 32.18
N LYS A 180 -16.98 -7.04 31.11
CA LYS A 180 -16.13 -7.70 30.11
C LYS A 180 -15.21 -6.62 29.54
N ASN A 181 -13.92 -6.71 29.82
CA ASN A 181 -12.92 -5.82 29.24
C ASN A 181 -12.91 -6.04 27.72
N ILE A 182 -13.55 -5.16 26.95
CA ILE A 182 -13.38 -5.13 25.50
C ILE A 182 -11.99 -4.56 25.25
N ASP A 183 -11.16 -5.30 24.54
CA ASP A 183 -9.94 -4.72 24.00
C ASP A 183 -10.30 -3.72 22.90
N LEU A 184 -10.03 -2.44 23.18
CA LEU A 184 -10.25 -1.33 22.25
C LEU A 184 -9.05 -1.14 21.30
N SER A 185 -7.97 -1.89 21.50
CA SER A 185 -6.83 -1.86 20.61
C SER A 185 -7.24 -2.44 19.24
N ILE A 186 -6.87 -1.74 18.17
CA ILE A 186 -6.95 -2.30 16.82
C ILE A 186 -5.58 -2.88 16.54
N ASP A 187 -5.51 -4.20 16.68
CA ASP A 187 -4.30 -4.99 16.54
C ASP A 187 -3.60 -4.78 15.18
N SER A 188 -2.46 -5.46 15.07
CA SER A 188 -1.74 -5.63 13.83
C SER A 188 -2.66 -6.24 12.75
N LEU A 189 -2.72 -5.62 11.58
CA LEU A 189 -3.37 -6.22 10.41
C LEU A 189 -2.56 -7.40 9.85
N TYR A 190 -1.35 -7.60 10.35
CA TYR A 190 -0.42 -8.64 9.90
C TYR A 190 -0.99 -10.05 10.05
N ASP A 191 -1.62 -10.35 11.18
CA ASP A 191 -2.07 -11.72 11.48
C ASP A 191 -3.25 -12.14 10.61
N GLU A 192 -4.12 -11.19 10.25
CA GLU A 192 -5.32 -11.47 9.47
C GLU A 192 -5.11 -11.27 7.96
N PHE A 193 -4.34 -10.26 7.54
CA PHE A 193 -4.22 -9.87 6.13
C PHE A 193 -2.77 -9.76 5.61
N GLY A 194 -1.79 -10.16 6.40
CA GLY A 194 -0.39 -10.18 5.98
C GLY A 194 0.34 -8.84 6.09
N SER A 195 1.64 -8.87 5.80
CA SER A 195 2.55 -7.74 6.00
C SER A 195 2.30 -6.58 5.05
N GLY A 196 1.78 -6.85 3.85
CA GLY A 196 1.43 -5.80 2.88
C GLY A 196 0.38 -4.84 3.43
N MET A 197 -0.70 -5.38 3.99
CA MET A 197 -1.79 -4.58 4.57
C MET A 197 -1.33 -3.80 5.81
N GLN A 198 -0.49 -4.40 6.66
CA GLN A 198 0.09 -3.67 7.80
C GLN A 198 0.95 -2.49 7.33
N LYS A 199 1.79 -2.68 6.29
CA LYS A 199 2.58 -1.57 5.72
C LYS A 199 1.71 -0.48 5.10
N LEU A 200 0.62 -0.83 4.43
CA LEU A 200 -0.32 0.17 3.89
C LEU A 200 -1.01 0.96 5.02
N LYS A 201 -1.28 0.34 6.17
CA LYS A 201 -1.72 1.05 7.40
C LYS A 201 -0.64 1.98 7.92
N ASP A 202 0.61 1.52 8.04
CA ASP A 202 1.73 2.31 8.54
C ASP A 202 2.06 3.52 7.64
N LEU A 203 1.84 3.38 6.32
CA LEU A 203 1.95 4.46 5.35
C LEU A 203 0.76 5.43 5.35
N GLY A 204 -0.32 5.13 6.08
CA GLY A 204 -1.53 5.96 6.12
C GLY A 204 -2.47 5.81 4.92
N ILE A 205 -2.22 4.81 4.06
CA ILE A 205 -3.12 4.45 2.94
C ILE A 205 -4.36 3.73 3.49
N LEU A 206 -4.18 2.87 4.49
CA LEU A 206 -5.27 2.27 5.26
C LEU A 206 -5.42 3.00 6.60
N LYS A 207 -6.68 3.17 7.03
CA LYS A 207 -7.01 3.80 8.32
C LYS A 207 -7.77 2.81 9.18
N THR A 208 -7.32 2.59 10.40
CA THR A 208 -8.08 1.83 11.40
C THR A 208 -8.96 2.76 12.22
N ARG A 209 -10.21 2.37 12.49
CA ARG A 209 -11.17 3.17 13.26
C ARG A 209 -11.91 2.30 14.28
N LEU A 210 -12.20 2.90 15.43
CA LEU A 210 -13.08 2.33 16.44
C LEU A 210 -14.37 3.15 16.43
N GLN A 211 -15.52 2.50 16.29
CA GLN A 211 -16.83 3.13 16.46
C GLN A 211 -17.54 2.50 17.64
N GLN A 212 -18.05 3.34 18.53
CA GLN A 212 -18.86 2.90 19.66
C GLN A 212 -20.21 3.57 19.57
N SER A 213 -21.27 2.78 19.69
CA SER A 213 -22.64 3.29 19.76
C SER A 213 -23.36 2.62 20.92
N THR A 214 -24.27 3.35 21.53
CA THR A 214 -25.08 2.88 22.64
C THR A 214 -26.54 3.08 22.27
N PHE A 215 -27.38 2.07 22.47
CA PHE A 215 -28.81 2.17 22.24
C PHE A 215 -29.58 1.53 23.38
N SER A 216 -30.69 2.15 23.76
CA SER A 216 -31.63 1.57 24.71
C SER A 216 -32.60 0.66 23.98
N TYR A 217 -32.97 -0.45 24.62
CA TYR A 217 -34.01 -1.36 24.16
C TYR A 217 -35.05 -1.53 25.25
N HIS A 218 -36.28 -1.77 24.83
CA HIS A 218 -37.38 -2.06 25.74
C HIS A 218 -37.61 -3.56 25.87
N GLU A 219 -38.25 -3.95 26.96
CA GLU A 219 -38.80 -5.29 27.17
C GLU A 219 -39.59 -5.74 25.93
N ASP A 220 -39.27 -6.94 25.44
CA ASP A 220 -39.88 -7.54 24.26
C ASP A 220 -40.02 -9.05 24.48
N SER A 221 -41.19 -9.46 24.96
CA SER A 221 -41.49 -10.86 25.26
C SER A 221 -41.44 -11.78 24.04
N GLU A 222 -41.63 -11.25 22.81
CA GLU A 222 -41.51 -12.06 21.58
C GLU A 222 -40.05 -12.39 21.26
N ARG A 223 -39.12 -11.55 21.73
CA ARG A 223 -37.67 -11.73 21.58
C ARG A 223 -36.99 -12.27 22.84
N TYR A 224 -37.77 -12.64 23.87
CA TYR A 224 -37.28 -13.10 25.17
C TYR A 224 -36.39 -12.06 25.89
N ILE A 225 -36.74 -10.78 25.77
CA ILE A 225 -36.11 -9.69 26.52
C ILE A 225 -36.99 -9.36 27.72
N ASP A 226 -36.57 -9.75 28.92
CA ASP A 226 -37.40 -9.71 30.13
C ASP A 226 -37.43 -8.33 30.84
N GLN A 227 -36.55 -7.40 30.48
CA GLN A 227 -36.48 -6.06 31.07
C GLN A 227 -35.89 -5.03 30.09
N ASP A 228 -36.25 -3.76 30.29
CA ASP A 228 -35.60 -2.63 29.62
C ASP A 228 -34.09 -2.61 29.91
N GLY A 229 -33.30 -2.30 28.89
CA GLY A 229 -31.86 -2.32 29.01
C GLY A 229 -31.17 -1.35 28.06
N THR A 230 -29.85 -1.38 28.11
CA THR A 230 -29.00 -0.60 27.21
C THR A 230 -27.92 -1.53 26.68
N ALA A 231 -27.69 -1.49 25.37
CA ALA A 231 -26.61 -2.21 24.73
C ALA A 231 -25.57 -1.24 24.18
N GLN A 232 -24.31 -1.64 24.27
CA GLN A 232 -23.18 -0.98 23.62
C GLN A 232 -22.67 -1.86 22.48
N ILE A 233 -22.61 -1.28 21.29
CA ILE A 233 -21.95 -1.87 20.13
C ILE A 233 -20.57 -1.22 19.99
N THR A 234 -19.54 -2.04 19.85
CA THR A 234 -18.19 -1.62 19.46
C THR A 234 -17.83 -2.28 18.14
N LEU A 235 -17.50 -1.45 17.14
CA LEU A 235 -17.02 -1.87 15.83
C LEU A 235 -15.54 -1.48 15.68
N LYS A 236 -14.69 -2.45 15.33
CA LYS A 236 -13.34 -2.18 14.84
C LYS A 236 -13.35 -2.27 13.32
N LEU A 237 -12.85 -1.23 12.66
CA LEU A 237 -12.97 -1.05 11.21
C LEU A 237 -11.61 -0.79 10.58
N VAL A 238 -11.43 -1.27 9.36
CA VAL A 238 -10.38 -0.81 8.43
C VAL A 238 -11.06 -0.05 7.30
N ALA A 239 -10.55 1.14 6.98
CA ALA A 239 -11.02 1.97 5.90
C ALA A 239 -9.91 2.15 4.86
N PHE A 240 -10.24 1.86 3.60
CA PHE A 240 -9.43 2.14 2.42
C PHE A 240 -10.09 3.28 1.62
N PRO A 241 -9.52 4.51 1.63
CA PRO A 241 -10.02 5.61 0.83
C PRO A 241 -9.97 5.30 -0.67
N LEU A 242 -11.09 5.47 -1.36
CA LEU A 242 -11.18 5.17 -2.80
C LEU A 242 -10.35 6.14 -3.66
N SER A 243 -9.86 7.26 -3.09
CA SER A 243 -8.84 8.10 -3.71
C SER A 243 -7.55 7.36 -4.02
N TYR A 244 -7.23 6.28 -3.28
CA TYR A 244 -6.06 5.43 -3.52
C TYR A 244 -6.32 4.29 -4.49
N ARG A 245 -7.51 4.20 -5.12
CA ARG A 245 -7.83 3.13 -6.08
C ARG A 245 -6.83 3.06 -7.24
N ARG A 246 -6.22 4.19 -7.62
CA ARG A 246 -5.16 4.25 -8.62
C ARG A 246 -3.98 3.34 -8.28
N LEU A 247 -3.62 3.20 -6.99
CA LEU A 247 -2.56 2.28 -6.54
C LEU A 247 -2.87 0.84 -6.98
N LEU A 248 -4.12 0.39 -6.78
CA LEU A 248 -4.54 -0.98 -7.14
C LEU A 248 -4.40 -1.20 -8.65
N SER A 249 -4.88 -0.25 -9.45
CA SER A 249 -4.75 -0.31 -10.91
C SER A 249 -3.30 -0.31 -11.39
N LEU A 250 -2.41 0.42 -10.69
CA LEU A 250 -0.99 0.44 -11.01
C LEU A 250 -0.31 -0.89 -10.66
N ILE A 251 -0.65 -1.50 -9.52
CA ILE A 251 -0.16 -2.84 -9.15
C ILE A 251 -0.61 -3.88 -10.18
N ASP A 252 -1.90 -3.87 -10.54
CA ASP A 252 -2.48 -4.77 -11.54
C ASP A 252 -1.79 -4.63 -12.91
N GLN A 253 -1.66 -3.39 -13.41
CA GLN A 253 -0.97 -3.10 -14.67
C GLN A 253 0.51 -3.52 -14.64
N ALA A 254 1.23 -3.25 -13.56
CA ALA A 254 2.64 -3.57 -13.44
C ALA A 254 2.91 -5.08 -13.31
N SER A 255 1.98 -5.82 -12.68
CA SER A 255 2.05 -7.27 -12.48
C SER A 255 1.63 -8.08 -13.71
N SER A 256 0.65 -7.60 -14.48
CA SER A 256 0.15 -8.27 -15.70
C SER A 256 1.18 -8.32 -16.85
N ASN A 257 2.28 -7.56 -16.76
CA ASN A 257 3.35 -7.53 -17.74
C ASN A 257 4.58 -8.37 -17.32
N LEU A 258 4.40 -9.31 -16.38
CA LEU A 258 5.42 -10.30 -15.97
C LEU A 258 5.24 -11.59 -16.77
#